data_AF-A0A7Y4QLV8-F1
#
_entry.id   AF-A0A7Y4QLV8-F1
#
_cell.length_a   1.000
_cell.length_b   1.000
_cell.length_c   1.000
_cell.angle_alpha   90.00
_cell.angle_beta   90.00
_cell.angle_gamma   90.00
#
_symmetry.space_group_name_H-M   'P 1'
#
loop_
_entity.id
_entity.type
_entity.pdbx_description
1 polymer ?
#
loop_
_entity_poly.entity_id
_entity_poly.type
_entity_poly.pdbx_seq_one_letter_code
_entity_poly.pdbx_strand_id
1 'polypeptide(L)'
;MKTKVPEQLAAEVPQTKWGKTLLATPVIMTVIATLLAGLASSEMTKAQYDRALGAQLQSKAGDQWAYFQAKKLRGAMQRNSFDLLTATTDIRTIENPALTKIPVPAAASMDSKVKAALEAIENQKPETEITGLLKPVDDESLAAALQAVKDNALAFDTLTAPANQVLDQLEKSLPSGDKAAARDLTAARMRYNAVRYEAEARLNQTIASFYELQVRKANISAERHHKRSGKFFFGMLAAQAAVIVSTFAIAAQKRSFLWSVAAVAGLAAIIFAIYVYLRV
;
A
#
# COMPACT_ATOMS: atom_id res chain seq x y z
N MET A 1 32.04 -40.23 -25.61
CA MET A 1 33.32 -40.50 -24.93
C MET A 1 33.05 -41.03 -23.53
N LYS A 2 33.43 -42.27 -23.20
CA LYS A 2 33.40 -42.76 -21.81
C LYS A 2 34.66 -42.24 -21.12
N THR A 3 34.51 -41.25 -20.25
CA THR A 3 35.61 -40.78 -19.40
C THR A 3 35.97 -41.90 -18.42
N LYS A 4 37.15 -42.51 -18.59
CA LYS A 4 37.69 -43.48 -17.63
C LYS A 4 38.15 -42.70 -16.40
N VAL A 5 37.44 -42.90 -15.29
CA VAL A 5 37.88 -42.39 -13.98
C VAL A 5 39.17 -43.12 -13.61
N PRO A 6 40.26 -42.41 -13.21
CA PRO A 6 41.50 -43.03 -12.78
C PRO A 6 41.25 -44.04 -11.65
N GLU A 7 41.87 -45.23 -11.70
CA GLU A 7 41.65 -46.30 -10.71
C GLU A 7 41.97 -45.86 -9.27
N GLN A 8 42.89 -44.92 -9.10
CA GLN A 8 43.24 -44.32 -7.82
C GLN A 8 42.05 -43.57 -7.18
N LEU A 9 41.27 -42.83 -7.98
CA LEU A 9 40.05 -42.15 -7.52
C LEU A 9 38.91 -43.13 -7.25
N ALA A 10 38.83 -44.23 -8.01
CA ALA A 10 37.82 -45.26 -7.81
C ALA A 10 38.01 -46.07 -6.51
N ALA A 11 39.25 -46.19 -6.03
CA ALA A 11 39.59 -46.86 -4.78
C ALA A 11 39.23 -46.03 -3.52
N GLU A 12 39.24 -44.69 -3.63
CA GLU A 12 38.91 -43.79 -2.53
C GLU A 12 37.40 -43.57 -2.34
N VAL A 13 36.58 -43.87 -3.36
CA VAL A 13 35.13 -43.79 -3.26
C VAL A 13 34.60 -45.01 -2.49
N PRO A 14 33.88 -44.83 -1.37
CA PRO A 14 33.25 -45.94 -0.66
C PRO A 14 32.34 -46.75 -1.60
N GLN A 15 32.64 -48.03 -1.77
CA GLN A 15 31.87 -48.91 -2.65
C GLN A 15 30.49 -49.27 -2.07
N THR A 16 30.28 -49.04 -0.78
CA THR A 16 28.99 -49.29 -0.12
C THR A 16 27.96 -48.23 -0.52
N LYS A 17 26.70 -48.65 -0.73
CA LYS A 17 25.57 -47.73 -0.98
C LYS A 17 25.46 -46.62 0.06
N TRP A 18 25.85 -46.94 1.30
CA TRP A 18 25.90 -46.01 2.42
C TRP A 18 26.98 -44.94 2.24
N GLY A 19 28.21 -45.30 1.86
CA GLY A 19 29.25 -44.30 1.66
C GLY A 19 29.06 -43.42 0.42
N LYS A 20 28.31 -43.89 -0.60
CA LYS A 20 27.89 -43.04 -1.73
C LYS A 20 26.84 -42.00 -1.33
N THR A 21 25.87 -42.38 -0.49
CA THR A 21 24.88 -41.42 0.05
C THR A 21 25.54 -40.38 0.95
N LEU A 22 26.56 -40.79 1.71
CA LEU A 22 27.38 -39.86 2.48
C LEU A 22 28.06 -38.80 1.62
N LEU A 23 28.81 -39.20 0.58
CA LEU A 23 29.49 -38.24 -0.30
C LEU A 23 28.54 -37.24 -0.97
N ALA A 24 27.29 -37.62 -1.21
CA ALA A 24 26.29 -36.73 -1.80
C ALA A 24 25.71 -35.69 -0.82
N THR A 25 25.83 -35.90 0.51
CA THR A 25 25.17 -35.06 1.51
C THR A 25 25.66 -33.60 1.50
N PRO A 26 26.98 -33.30 1.47
CA PRO A 26 27.47 -31.92 1.36
C PRO A 26 26.98 -31.24 0.07
N VAL A 27 26.95 -31.97 -1.04
CA VAL A 27 26.50 -31.45 -2.34
C VAL A 27 25.02 -31.07 -2.28
N ILE A 28 24.17 -31.96 -1.77
CA ILE A 28 22.73 -31.71 -1.61
C ILE A 28 22.50 -30.50 -0.69
N MET A 29 23.20 -30.42 0.45
CA MET A 29 23.05 -29.30 1.38
C MET A 29 23.51 -27.96 0.77
N THR A 30 24.55 -27.99 -0.08
CA THR A 30 25.00 -26.80 -0.81
C THR A 30 23.95 -26.32 -1.81
N VAL A 31 23.31 -27.25 -2.53
CA VAL A 31 22.20 -26.92 -3.43
C VAL A 31 21.03 -26.31 -2.65
N ILE A 32 20.64 -26.92 -1.52
CA ILE A 32 19.57 -26.39 -0.65
C ILE A 32 19.92 -24.99 -0.15
N ALA A 33 21.14 -24.78 0.35
CA ALA A 33 21.60 -23.48 0.80
C ALA A 33 21.50 -22.43 -0.32
N THR A 34 21.89 -22.79 -1.54
CA THR A 34 21.83 -21.91 -2.71
C THR A 34 20.39 -21.55 -3.09
N LEU A 35 19.45 -22.51 -3.03
CA LEU A 35 18.03 -22.25 -3.25
C LEU A 35 17.45 -21.33 -2.18
N LEU A 36 17.79 -21.56 -0.90
CA LEU A 36 17.35 -20.70 0.21
C LEU A 36 17.90 -19.27 0.09
N ALA A 37 19.15 -19.13 -0.36
CA ALA A 37 19.74 -17.82 -0.67
C ALA A 37 18.94 -17.10 -1.76
N GLY A 38 18.58 -17.81 -2.84
CA GLY A 38 17.75 -17.27 -3.92
C GLY A 38 16.36 -16.84 -3.46
N LEU A 39 15.71 -17.66 -2.63
CA LEU A 39 14.41 -17.32 -2.02
C LEU A 39 14.51 -16.11 -1.09
N ALA A 40 15.53 -16.07 -0.23
CA ALA A 40 15.77 -14.93 0.66
C ALA A 40 15.95 -13.63 -0.13
N SER A 41 16.75 -13.67 -1.20
CA SER A 41 16.98 -12.53 -2.09
C SER A 41 15.70 -12.08 -2.80
N SER A 42 14.94 -13.01 -3.39
CA SER A 42 13.67 -12.71 -4.05
C SER A 42 12.66 -12.05 -3.11
N GLU A 43 12.51 -12.56 -1.89
CA GLU A 43 11.63 -11.97 -0.87
C GLU A 43 12.10 -10.59 -0.43
N MET A 44 13.42 -10.37 -0.34
CA MET A 44 13.96 -9.03 -0.05
C MET A 44 13.66 -8.04 -1.17
N THR A 45 13.79 -8.46 -2.44
CA THR A 45 13.42 -7.63 -3.60
C THR A 45 11.94 -7.27 -3.59
N LYS A 46 11.05 -8.23 -3.27
CA LYS A 46 9.60 -7.95 -3.11
C LYS A 46 9.34 -6.94 -1.99
N ALA A 47 10.00 -7.10 -0.84
CA ALA A 47 9.88 -6.14 0.25
C ALA A 47 10.33 -4.72 -0.14
N GLN A 48 11.40 -4.62 -0.93
CA GLN A 48 11.87 -3.33 -1.47
C GLN A 48 10.89 -2.73 -2.48
N TYR A 49 10.31 -3.55 -3.36
CA TYR A 49 9.28 -3.13 -4.30
C TYR A 49 8.06 -2.56 -3.57
N ASP A 50 7.56 -3.28 -2.57
CA ASP A 50 6.40 -2.83 -1.79
C ASP A 50 6.68 -1.53 -1.02
N ARG A 51 7.90 -1.35 -0.47
CA ARG A 51 8.31 -0.08 0.14
C ARG A 51 8.35 1.06 -0.86
N ALA A 52 8.86 0.82 -2.07
CA ALA A 52 8.90 1.82 -3.13
C ALA A 52 7.48 2.20 -3.60
N LEU A 53 6.60 1.20 -3.75
CA LEU A 53 5.18 1.41 -4.03
C LEU A 53 4.51 2.23 -2.92
N GLY A 54 4.76 1.87 -1.65
CA GLY A 54 4.29 2.61 -0.48
C GLY A 54 4.73 4.08 -0.52
N ALA A 55 5.99 4.37 -0.87
CA ALA A 55 6.48 5.73 -1.01
C ALA A 55 5.79 6.51 -2.15
N GLN A 56 5.55 5.88 -3.29
CA GLN A 56 4.79 6.51 -4.39
C GLN A 56 3.34 6.83 -3.99
N LEU A 57 2.69 5.89 -3.31
CA LEU A 57 1.33 6.07 -2.80
C LEU A 57 1.28 7.16 -1.72
N GLN A 58 2.31 7.28 -0.90
CA GLN A 58 2.43 8.32 0.11
C GLN A 58 2.56 9.71 -0.54
N SER A 59 3.31 9.82 -1.65
CA SER A 59 3.34 11.05 -2.45
C SER A 59 1.94 11.42 -2.95
N LYS A 60 1.20 10.46 -3.52
CA LYS A 60 -0.19 10.68 -3.99
C LYS A 60 -1.13 11.08 -2.85
N ALA A 61 -1.01 10.46 -1.68
CA ALA A 61 -1.76 10.83 -0.49
C ALA A 61 -1.44 12.27 -0.07
N GLY A 62 -0.15 12.64 -0.07
CA GLY A 62 0.32 13.99 0.22
C GLY A 62 -0.28 15.05 -0.72
N ASP A 63 -0.32 14.77 -2.03
CA ASP A 63 -0.93 15.67 -3.01
C ASP A 63 -2.43 15.87 -2.74
N GLN A 64 -3.16 14.79 -2.41
CA GLN A 64 -4.59 14.86 -2.09
C GLN A 64 -4.85 15.63 -0.78
N TRP A 65 -4.00 15.45 0.24
CA TRP A 65 -4.05 16.27 1.45
C TRP A 65 -3.76 17.75 1.18
N ALA A 66 -2.83 18.06 0.28
CA ALA A 66 -2.56 19.43 -0.14
C ALA A 66 -3.78 20.05 -0.85
N TYR A 67 -4.44 19.30 -1.74
CA TYR A 67 -5.70 19.73 -2.35
C TYR A 67 -6.81 19.94 -1.33
N PHE A 68 -7.00 19.02 -0.38
CA PHE A 68 -7.94 19.19 0.73
C PHE A 68 -7.69 20.50 1.48
N GLN A 69 -6.45 20.74 1.92
CA GLN A 69 -6.08 21.94 2.67
C GLN A 69 -6.31 23.21 1.84
N ALA A 70 -5.92 23.21 0.57
CA ALA A 70 -6.12 24.34 -0.32
C ALA A 70 -7.61 24.66 -0.54
N LYS A 71 -8.45 23.64 -0.75
CA LYS A 71 -9.90 23.81 -0.91
C LYS A 71 -10.54 24.30 0.39
N LYS A 72 -10.17 23.73 1.53
CA LYS A 72 -10.65 24.18 2.85
C LYS A 72 -10.29 25.64 3.11
N LEU A 73 -9.05 26.06 2.82
CA LEU A 73 -8.62 27.45 2.93
C LEU A 73 -9.40 28.37 1.99
N ARG A 74 -9.58 28.00 0.72
CA ARG A 74 -10.39 28.78 -0.23
C ARG A 74 -11.83 28.91 0.22
N GLY A 75 -12.44 27.84 0.72
CA GLY A 75 -13.79 27.87 1.29
C GLY A 75 -13.91 28.84 2.47
N ALA A 76 -12.96 28.79 3.40
CA ALA A 76 -12.90 29.72 4.54
C ALA A 76 -12.72 31.18 4.11
N MET A 77 -11.84 31.45 3.14
CA MET A 77 -11.66 32.80 2.59
C MET A 77 -12.95 33.33 1.95
N GLN A 78 -13.65 32.52 1.16
CA GLN A 78 -14.92 32.92 0.53
C GLN A 78 -16.00 33.22 1.58
N ARG A 79 -16.08 32.40 2.64
CA ARG A 79 -17.00 32.61 3.76
C ARG A 79 -16.69 33.90 4.52
N ASN A 80 -15.43 34.11 4.91
CA ASN A 80 -15.01 35.31 5.64
C ASN A 80 -15.26 36.59 4.82
N SER A 81 -14.97 36.56 3.51
CA SER A 81 -15.24 37.69 2.62
C SER A 81 -16.74 37.97 2.49
N PHE A 82 -17.57 36.93 2.42
CA PHE A 82 -19.02 37.06 2.41
C PHE A 82 -19.56 37.65 3.72
N ASP A 83 -19.04 37.20 4.86
CA ASP A 83 -19.44 37.69 6.18
C ASP A 83 -19.08 39.17 6.35
N LEU A 84 -17.86 39.57 5.96
CA LEU A 84 -17.43 40.97 5.97
C LEU A 84 -18.30 41.84 5.05
N LEU A 85 -18.59 41.34 3.84
CA LEU A 85 -19.44 42.05 2.90
C LEU A 85 -20.84 42.28 3.50
N THR A 86 -21.45 41.22 4.06
CA THR A 86 -22.79 41.29 4.67
C THR A 86 -22.81 42.17 5.93
N ALA A 87 -21.70 42.23 6.68
CA ALA A 87 -21.59 43.09 7.86
C ALA A 87 -21.43 44.58 7.53
N THR A 88 -20.89 44.90 6.34
CA THR A 88 -20.58 46.29 5.95
C THR A 88 -21.61 46.91 5.02
N THR A 89 -22.52 46.12 4.45
CA THR A 89 -23.48 46.60 3.47
C THR A 89 -24.73 45.73 3.39
N ASP A 90 -25.85 46.32 2.99
CA ASP A 90 -27.07 45.56 2.73
C ASP A 90 -26.93 44.73 1.45
N ILE A 91 -27.03 43.41 1.59
CA ILE A 91 -26.98 42.44 0.49
C ILE A 91 -28.37 41.87 0.26
N ARG A 92 -28.88 42.01 -0.96
CA ARG A 92 -30.10 41.31 -1.37
C ARG A 92 -29.74 39.89 -1.78
N THR A 93 -30.41 38.92 -1.18
CA THR A 93 -30.19 37.52 -1.51
C THR A 93 -30.71 37.23 -2.91
N ILE A 94 -29.85 36.73 -3.79
CA ILE A 94 -30.27 36.17 -5.08
C ILE A 94 -30.84 34.77 -4.82
N GLU A 95 -32.16 34.65 -4.95
CA GLU A 95 -32.86 33.38 -4.87
C GLU A 95 -32.75 32.66 -6.22
N ASN A 96 -31.87 31.66 -6.27
CA ASN A 96 -31.79 30.76 -7.41
C ASN A 96 -31.62 29.32 -6.90
N PRO A 97 -32.50 28.37 -7.31
CA PRO A 97 -32.43 26.99 -6.84
C PRO A 97 -31.09 26.31 -7.15
N ALA A 98 -30.42 26.67 -8.25
CA ALA A 98 -29.12 26.13 -8.61
C ALA A 98 -27.99 26.62 -7.69
N LEU A 99 -28.17 27.75 -6.99
CA LEU A 99 -27.15 28.36 -6.11
C LEU A 99 -27.38 28.03 -4.63
N THR A 100 -28.54 27.49 -4.27
CA THR A 100 -28.93 27.22 -2.87
C THR A 100 -28.59 25.81 -2.42
N LYS A 101 -28.47 24.84 -3.33
CA LYS A 101 -28.14 23.45 -3.01
C LYS A 101 -26.88 23.02 -3.76
N ILE A 102 -25.84 22.65 -3.01
CA ILE A 102 -24.71 21.94 -3.58
C ILE A 102 -25.13 20.47 -3.78
N PRO A 103 -25.03 19.94 -5.01
CA PRO A 103 -25.36 18.55 -5.24
C PRO A 103 -24.40 17.64 -4.47
N VAL A 104 -24.95 16.62 -3.82
CA VAL A 104 -24.17 15.58 -3.15
C VAL A 104 -24.11 14.39 -4.10
N PRO A 105 -22.92 13.96 -4.57
CA PRO A 105 -22.82 12.78 -5.40
C PRO A 105 -23.28 11.55 -4.60
N ALA A 106 -23.80 10.54 -5.30
CA ALA A 106 -24.23 9.30 -4.65
C ALA A 106 -23.07 8.70 -3.86
N ALA A 107 -23.35 8.18 -2.65
CA ALA A 107 -22.33 7.50 -1.87
C ALA A 107 -21.75 6.33 -2.67
N ALA A 108 -20.42 6.25 -2.77
CA ALA A 108 -19.76 5.14 -3.44
C ALA A 108 -20.10 3.84 -2.69
N SER A 109 -20.55 2.83 -3.43
CA SER A 109 -20.69 1.47 -2.89
C SER A 109 -19.28 0.94 -2.56
N MET A 110 -19.09 0.43 -1.34
CA MET A 110 -17.81 -0.08 -0.89
C MET A 110 -17.99 -1.34 -0.05
N ASP A 111 -17.01 -2.25 -0.16
CA ASP A 111 -16.95 -3.43 0.69
C ASP A 111 -16.91 -3.04 2.18
N SER A 112 -17.65 -3.78 3.00
CA SER A 112 -17.78 -3.51 4.44
C SER A 112 -16.43 -3.51 5.18
N LYS A 113 -15.45 -4.31 4.76
CA LYS A 113 -14.12 -4.39 5.35
C LYS A 113 -13.30 -3.15 5.01
N VAL A 114 -13.39 -2.69 3.76
CA VAL A 114 -12.74 -1.45 3.30
C VAL A 114 -13.30 -0.27 4.10
N LYS A 115 -14.63 -0.21 4.25
CA LYS A 115 -15.30 0.81 5.06
C LYS A 115 -14.82 0.79 6.52
N ALA A 116 -14.77 -0.39 7.16
CA ALA A 116 -14.30 -0.51 8.54
C ALA A 116 -12.84 -0.08 8.71
N ALA A 117 -11.97 -0.41 7.74
CA ALA A 117 -10.57 0.03 7.76
C ALA A 117 -10.44 1.55 7.57
N LEU A 118 -11.27 2.14 6.69
CA LEU A 118 -11.32 3.59 6.48
C LEU A 118 -11.79 4.32 7.74
N GLU A 119 -12.89 3.88 8.35
CA GLU A 119 -13.39 4.42 9.62
C GLU A 119 -12.35 4.32 10.74
N ALA A 120 -11.54 3.27 10.76
CA ALA A 120 -10.46 3.13 11.74
C ALA A 120 -9.35 4.16 11.55
N ILE A 121 -9.00 4.53 10.31
CA ILE A 121 -8.06 5.62 10.03
C ILE A 121 -8.66 6.97 10.43
N GLU A 122 -9.90 7.24 10.04
CA GLU A 122 -10.58 8.51 10.33
C GLU A 122 -10.72 8.76 11.83
N ASN A 123 -10.99 7.71 12.61
CA ASN A 123 -11.07 7.76 14.06
C ASN A 123 -9.71 7.62 14.75
N GLN A 124 -8.60 7.65 14.01
CA GLN A 124 -7.23 7.58 14.53
C GLN A 124 -7.00 6.38 15.47
N LYS A 125 -7.56 5.22 15.13
CA LYS A 125 -7.37 4.00 15.93
C LYS A 125 -5.89 3.58 15.96
N PRO A 126 -5.46 2.81 16.98
CA PRO A 126 -4.10 2.29 17.03
C PRO A 126 -3.70 1.51 15.77
N GLU A 127 -2.42 1.60 15.37
CA GLU A 127 -1.90 0.95 14.16
C GLU A 127 -2.13 -0.57 14.16
N THR A 128 -2.09 -1.21 15.34
CA THR A 128 -2.36 -2.64 15.51
C THR A 128 -3.78 -3.02 15.12
N GLU A 129 -4.76 -2.18 15.46
CA GLU A 129 -6.17 -2.38 15.09
C GLU A 129 -6.40 -2.16 13.60
N ILE A 130 -5.83 -1.07 13.05
CA ILE A 130 -5.92 -0.75 11.61
C ILE A 130 -5.29 -1.88 10.78
N THR A 131 -4.12 -2.37 11.20
CA THR A 131 -3.46 -3.53 10.57
C THR A 131 -4.34 -4.79 10.64
N GLY A 132 -5.03 -5.01 11.76
CA GLY A 132 -5.98 -6.12 11.91
C GLY A 132 -7.13 -6.05 10.90
N LEU A 133 -7.70 -4.87 10.70
CA LEU A 133 -8.79 -4.61 9.76
C LEU A 133 -8.34 -4.62 8.29
N LEU A 134 -7.10 -4.24 8.00
CA LEU A 134 -6.53 -4.24 6.64
C LEU A 134 -6.14 -5.64 6.13
N LYS A 135 -5.76 -6.57 7.02
CA LYS A 135 -5.38 -7.94 6.62
C LYS A 135 -6.41 -8.67 5.74
N PRO A 136 -7.73 -8.65 6.03
CA PRO A 136 -8.73 -9.33 5.22
C PRO A 136 -9.23 -8.52 4.00
N VAL A 137 -8.72 -7.30 3.79
CA VAL A 137 -9.06 -6.47 2.63
C VAL A 137 -8.21 -6.92 1.44
N ASP A 138 -8.84 -7.29 0.34
CA ASP A 138 -8.18 -7.63 -0.93
C ASP A 138 -7.76 -6.37 -1.71
N ASP A 139 -6.78 -6.51 -2.61
CA ASP A 139 -6.23 -5.35 -3.34
C ASP A 139 -7.24 -4.81 -4.37
N GLU A 140 -8.06 -5.70 -4.95
CA GLU A 140 -9.05 -5.36 -5.95
C GLU A 140 -10.20 -4.53 -5.37
N SER A 141 -10.74 -4.91 -4.21
CA SER A 141 -11.80 -4.15 -3.53
C SER A 141 -11.30 -2.78 -3.08
N LEU A 142 -10.06 -2.67 -2.60
CA LEU A 142 -9.47 -1.40 -2.23
C LEU A 142 -9.23 -0.49 -3.46
N ALA A 143 -8.78 -1.06 -4.58
CA ALA A 143 -8.61 -0.33 -5.83
C ALA A 143 -9.95 0.12 -6.43
N ALA A 144 -10.96 -0.76 -6.44
CA ALA A 144 -12.30 -0.45 -6.91
C ALA A 144 -12.97 0.64 -6.06
N ALA A 145 -12.82 0.58 -4.74
CA ALA A 145 -13.33 1.61 -3.84
C ALA A 145 -12.64 2.97 -4.06
N LEU A 146 -11.31 3.00 -4.23
CA LEU A 146 -10.61 4.23 -4.59
C LEU A 146 -11.09 4.79 -5.93
N GLN A 147 -11.31 3.93 -6.94
CA GLN A 147 -11.83 4.36 -8.23
C GLN A 147 -13.24 4.95 -8.11
N ALA A 148 -14.14 4.30 -7.38
CA ALA A 148 -15.50 4.78 -7.16
C ALA A 148 -15.53 6.17 -6.48
N VAL A 149 -14.62 6.44 -5.53
CA VAL A 149 -14.51 7.76 -4.90
C VAL A 149 -13.95 8.81 -5.87
N LYS A 150 -13.01 8.45 -6.75
CA LYS A 150 -12.55 9.35 -7.82
C LYS A 150 -13.66 9.68 -8.81
N ASP A 151 -14.43 8.68 -9.22
CA ASP A 151 -15.57 8.86 -10.12
C ASP A 151 -16.64 9.76 -9.48
N ASN A 152 -16.86 9.64 -8.16
CA ASN A 152 -17.72 10.56 -7.42
C ASN A 152 -17.20 12.01 -7.43
N ALA A 153 -15.89 12.23 -7.37
CA ALA A 153 -15.32 13.57 -7.47
C ALA A 153 -15.52 14.15 -8.88
N LEU A 154 -15.35 13.35 -9.94
CA LEU A 154 -15.63 13.75 -11.32
C LEU A 154 -17.14 14.03 -11.56
N ALA A 155 -18.00 13.20 -10.95
CA ALA A 155 -19.45 13.40 -11.00
C ALA A 155 -19.83 14.71 -10.30
N PHE A 156 -19.19 15.06 -9.19
CA PHE A 156 -19.42 16.33 -8.50
C PHE A 156 -19.11 17.55 -9.40
N ASP A 157 -18.01 17.53 -10.15
CA ASP A 157 -17.69 18.59 -11.11
C ASP A 157 -18.78 18.73 -12.18
N THR A 158 -19.28 17.60 -12.69
CA THR A 158 -20.38 17.57 -13.67
C THR A 158 -21.67 18.14 -13.07
N LEU A 159 -22.00 17.77 -11.84
CA LEU A 159 -23.21 18.21 -11.15
C LEU A 159 -23.18 19.70 -10.77
N THR A 160 -22.00 20.29 -10.56
CA THR A 160 -21.86 21.72 -10.22
C THR A 160 -21.75 22.64 -11.45
N ALA A 161 -21.55 22.07 -12.65
CA ALA A 161 -21.44 22.85 -13.89
C ALA A 161 -22.67 23.75 -14.18
N PRO A 162 -23.93 23.32 -14.00
CA PRO A 162 -25.09 24.19 -14.25
C PRO A 162 -25.13 25.43 -13.33
N ALA A 163 -24.74 25.28 -12.06
CA ALA A 163 -24.70 26.40 -11.12
C ALA A 163 -23.63 27.44 -11.51
N ASN A 164 -22.49 26.98 -12.04
CA ASN A 164 -21.45 27.87 -12.59
C ASN A 164 -21.98 28.63 -13.81
N GLN A 165 -22.68 27.95 -14.73
CA GLN A 165 -23.30 28.59 -15.90
C GLN A 165 -24.34 29.65 -15.50
N VAL A 166 -25.14 29.39 -14.46
CA VAL A 166 -26.10 30.36 -13.91
C VAL A 166 -25.38 31.60 -13.38
N LEU A 167 -24.27 31.45 -12.65
CA LEU A 167 -23.48 32.59 -12.18
C LEU A 167 -22.92 33.42 -13.35
N ASP A 168 -22.47 32.76 -14.41
CA ASP A 168 -21.94 33.44 -15.61
C ASP A 168 -23.04 34.16 -16.39
N GLN A 169 -24.24 33.57 -16.47
CA GLN A 169 -25.40 34.21 -17.10
C GLN A 169 -25.88 35.43 -16.30
N LEU A 170 -25.95 35.30 -14.97
CA LEU A 170 -26.29 36.42 -14.10
C LEU A 170 -25.30 37.56 -14.26
N GLU A 171 -23.99 37.27 -14.30
CA GLU A 171 -22.94 38.27 -14.52
C GLU A 171 -23.11 39.01 -15.85
N LYS A 172 -23.42 38.30 -16.93
CA LYS A 172 -23.66 38.90 -18.26
C LYS A 172 -24.95 39.72 -18.33
N SER A 173 -25.95 39.38 -17.52
CA SER A 173 -27.24 40.07 -17.49
C SER A 173 -27.24 41.35 -16.63
N LEU A 174 -26.15 41.62 -15.89
CA LEU A 174 -26.07 42.79 -15.02
C LEU A 174 -26.10 44.09 -15.84
N PRO A 175 -26.98 45.05 -15.52
CA PRO A 175 -26.97 46.37 -16.13
C PRO A 175 -25.65 47.10 -15.83
N SER A 176 -25.00 47.64 -16.87
CA SER A 176 -23.81 48.46 -16.71
C SER A 176 -24.08 49.61 -15.73
N GLY A 177 -23.28 49.71 -14.66
CA GLY A 177 -23.37 50.76 -13.65
C GLY A 177 -24.22 50.42 -12.42
N ASP A 178 -24.96 49.29 -12.41
CA ASP A 178 -25.68 48.84 -11.22
C ASP A 178 -24.73 48.16 -10.21
N LYS A 179 -24.09 49.00 -9.38
CA LYS A 179 -23.16 48.55 -8.34
C LYS A 179 -23.84 47.68 -7.27
N ALA A 180 -25.13 47.89 -7.01
CA ALA A 180 -25.86 47.11 -6.01
C ALA A 180 -26.08 45.68 -6.51
N ALA A 181 -26.56 45.51 -7.75
CA ALA A 181 -26.74 44.18 -8.34
C ALA A 181 -25.41 43.43 -8.51
N ALA A 182 -24.33 44.12 -8.90
CA ALA A 182 -22.99 43.51 -8.98
C ALA A 182 -22.49 43.00 -7.62
N ARG A 183 -22.78 43.75 -6.54
CA ARG A 183 -22.44 43.38 -5.17
C ARG A 183 -23.26 42.20 -4.68
N ASP A 184 -24.57 42.20 -4.93
CA ASP A 184 -25.48 41.09 -4.60
C ASP A 184 -25.03 39.79 -5.32
N LEU A 185 -24.63 39.88 -6.59
CA LEU A 185 -24.07 38.74 -7.34
C LEU A 185 -22.74 38.26 -6.77
N THR A 186 -21.87 39.19 -6.39
CA THR A 186 -20.58 38.86 -5.75
C THR A 186 -20.81 38.08 -4.46
N ALA A 187 -21.75 38.52 -3.62
CA ALA A 187 -22.11 37.84 -2.39
C ALA A 187 -22.67 36.42 -2.66
N ALA A 188 -23.55 36.28 -3.65
CA ALA A 188 -24.08 34.98 -4.05
C ALA A 188 -22.98 34.02 -4.54
N ARG A 189 -22.03 34.51 -5.35
CA ARG A 189 -20.86 33.75 -5.84
C ARG A 189 -19.95 33.31 -4.69
N MET A 190 -19.68 34.20 -3.72
CA MET A 190 -18.88 33.86 -2.53
C MET A 190 -19.54 32.77 -1.70
N ARG A 191 -20.84 32.90 -1.40
CA ARG A 191 -21.61 31.90 -0.66
C ARG A 191 -21.59 30.54 -1.36
N TYR A 192 -21.88 30.51 -2.66
CA TYR A 192 -21.86 29.27 -3.44
C TYR A 192 -20.47 28.62 -3.47
N ASN A 193 -19.42 29.40 -3.76
CA ASN A 193 -18.05 28.88 -3.80
C ASN A 193 -17.57 28.38 -2.43
N ALA A 194 -17.98 29.03 -1.33
CA ALA A 194 -17.64 28.58 0.01
C ALA A 194 -18.15 27.14 0.27
N VAL A 195 -19.42 26.86 -0.04
CA VAL A 195 -20.01 25.53 0.16
C VAL A 195 -19.47 24.52 -0.85
N ARG A 196 -19.27 24.92 -2.12
CA ARG A 196 -18.67 24.05 -3.14
C ARG A 196 -17.26 23.61 -2.75
N TYR A 197 -16.41 24.55 -2.32
CA TYR A 197 -15.04 24.21 -1.91
C TYR A 197 -15.00 23.34 -0.66
N GLU A 198 -15.97 23.47 0.26
CA GLU A 198 -16.09 22.57 1.40
C GLU A 198 -16.43 21.14 0.96
N ALA A 199 -17.35 20.98 -0.01
CA ALA A 199 -17.67 19.67 -0.58
C ALA A 199 -16.47 19.05 -1.33
N GLU A 200 -15.78 19.82 -2.17
CA GLU A 200 -14.55 19.38 -2.85
C GLU A 200 -13.44 19.00 -1.86
N ALA A 201 -13.31 19.73 -0.76
CA ALA A 201 -12.37 19.39 0.29
C ALA A 201 -12.67 17.99 0.86
N ARG A 202 -13.93 17.72 1.24
CA ARG A 202 -14.33 16.40 1.77
C ARG A 202 -14.04 15.27 0.78
N LEU A 203 -14.31 15.47 -0.51
CA LEU A 203 -13.98 14.48 -1.55
C LEU A 203 -12.46 14.19 -1.62
N ASN A 204 -11.63 15.24 -1.63
CA ASN A 204 -10.17 15.08 -1.63
C ASN A 204 -9.65 14.42 -0.35
N GLN A 205 -10.25 14.74 0.80
CA GLN A 205 -9.93 14.08 2.07
C GLN A 205 -10.21 12.58 1.99
N THR A 206 -11.38 12.17 1.49
CA THR A 206 -11.71 10.75 1.33
C THR A 206 -10.70 10.06 0.39
N ILE A 207 -10.38 10.65 -0.76
CA ILE A 207 -9.37 10.10 -1.69
C ILE A 207 -8.00 9.97 -1.00
N ALA A 208 -7.59 10.96 -0.21
CA ALA A 208 -6.34 10.93 0.55
C ALA A 208 -6.32 9.75 1.55
N SER A 209 -7.39 9.56 2.31
CA SER A 209 -7.52 8.44 3.27
C SER A 209 -7.47 7.07 2.58
N PHE A 210 -8.00 6.92 1.36
CA PHE A 210 -7.83 5.69 0.58
C PHE A 210 -6.38 5.45 0.16
N TYR A 211 -5.65 6.48 -0.26
CA TYR A 211 -4.21 6.31 -0.54
C TYR A 211 -3.44 5.95 0.72
N GLU A 212 -3.77 6.51 1.89
CA GLU A 212 -3.17 6.11 3.16
C GLU A 212 -3.41 4.63 3.50
N LEU A 213 -4.62 4.10 3.24
CA LEU A 213 -4.89 2.67 3.38
C LEU A 213 -3.97 1.84 2.47
N GLN A 214 -3.79 2.25 1.22
CA GLN A 214 -2.89 1.56 0.29
C GLN A 214 -1.43 1.63 0.74
N VAL A 215 -0.96 2.77 1.27
CA VAL A 215 0.39 2.92 1.85
C VAL A 215 0.59 1.93 3.00
N ARG A 216 -0.36 1.89 3.95
CA ARG A 216 -0.27 0.97 5.10
C ARG A 216 -0.28 -0.48 4.66
N LYS A 217 -1.12 -0.83 3.67
CA LYS A 217 -1.16 -2.18 3.10
C LYS A 217 0.16 -2.57 2.43
N ALA A 218 0.74 -1.68 1.64
CA ALA A 218 2.06 -1.89 1.03
C ALA A 218 3.14 -2.09 2.10
N ASN A 219 3.13 -1.29 3.18
CA ASN A 219 4.05 -1.46 4.30
C ASN A 219 3.86 -2.79 5.04
N ILE A 220 2.62 -3.25 5.25
CA ILE A 220 2.33 -4.56 5.86
C ILE A 220 2.87 -5.69 4.97
N SER A 221 2.69 -5.59 3.65
CA SER A 221 3.20 -6.55 2.68
C SER A 221 4.74 -6.58 2.68
N ALA A 222 5.36 -5.39 2.63
CA ALA A 222 6.80 -5.25 2.69
C ALA A 222 7.40 -5.89 3.95
N GLU A 223 6.78 -5.65 5.11
CA GLU A 223 7.26 -6.20 6.37
C GLU A 223 7.09 -7.73 6.43
N ARG A 224 6.03 -8.27 5.83
CA ARG A 224 5.85 -9.72 5.70
C ARG A 224 6.96 -10.34 4.84
N HIS A 225 7.24 -9.77 3.67
CA HIS A 225 8.31 -10.23 2.78
C HIS A 225 9.70 -10.08 3.42
N HIS A 226 9.92 -8.98 4.14
CA HIS A 226 11.18 -8.76 4.87
C HIS A 226 11.39 -9.83 5.96
N LYS A 227 10.35 -10.12 6.76
CA LYS A 227 10.40 -11.18 7.79
C LYS A 227 10.60 -12.57 7.18
N ARG A 228 9.95 -12.88 6.06
CA ARG A 228 10.16 -14.14 5.31
C ARG A 228 11.59 -14.27 4.81
N SER A 229 12.14 -13.20 4.21
CA SER A 229 13.53 -13.15 3.75
C SER A 229 14.52 -13.45 4.88
N GLY A 230 14.36 -12.81 6.04
CA GLY A 230 15.21 -13.08 7.21
C GLY A 230 15.16 -14.54 7.67
N LYS A 231 13.99 -15.17 7.64
CA LYS A 231 13.85 -16.60 7.99
C LYS A 231 14.53 -17.51 6.95
N PHE A 232 14.40 -17.23 5.66
CA PHE A 232 15.13 -17.97 4.62
C PHE A 232 16.64 -17.81 4.75
N PHE A 233 17.12 -16.62 5.12
CA PHE A 233 18.53 -16.37 5.39
C PHE A 233 19.06 -17.21 6.55
N PHE A 234 18.34 -17.31 7.68
CA PHE A 234 18.72 -18.22 8.77
C PHE A 234 18.71 -19.69 8.34
N GLY A 235 17.74 -20.11 7.52
CA GLY A 235 17.72 -21.45 6.94
C GLY A 235 18.95 -21.73 6.08
N MET A 236 19.37 -20.77 5.26
CA MET A 236 20.59 -20.84 4.46
C MET A 236 21.84 -21.01 5.36
N LEU A 237 21.97 -20.20 6.42
CA LEU A 237 23.11 -20.30 7.34
C LEU A 237 23.16 -21.68 8.05
N ALA A 238 22.01 -22.22 8.45
CA ALA A 238 21.94 -23.55 9.04
C ALA A 238 22.39 -24.65 8.05
N ALA A 239 21.95 -24.55 6.78
CA ALA A 239 22.39 -25.47 5.72
C ALA A 239 23.91 -25.36 5.47
N GLN A 240 24.47 -24.15 5.45
CA GLN A 240 25.91 -23.93 5.33
C GLN A 240 26.69 -24.52 6.52
N ALA A 241 26.20 -24.36 7.75
CA ALA A 241 26.79 -24.97 8.93
C ALA A 241 26.79 -26.51 8.83
N ALA A 242 25.71 -27.11 8.33
CA ALA A 242 25.63 -28.55 8.10
C ALA A 242 26.66 -29.04 7.06
N VAL A 243 26.88 -28.28 5.98
CA VAL A 243 27.95 -28.55 5.00
C VAL A 243 29.32 -28.57 5.67
N ILE A 244 29.63 -27.57 6.50
CA ILE A 244 30.90 -27.47 7.23
C ILE A 244 31.09 -28.67 8.15
N VAL A 245 30.09 -28.98 8.98
CA VAL A 245 30.13 -30.13 9.91
C VAL A 245 30.29 -31.46 9.15
N SER A 246 29.56 -31.63 8.05
CA SER A 246 29.67 -32.83 7.21
C SER A 246 31.07 -32.97 6.60
N THR A 247 31.69 -31.86 6.19
CA THR A 247 33.04 -31.84 5.63
C THR A 247 34.09 -32.20 6.68
N PHE A 248 33.97 -31.62 7.89
CA PHE A 248 34.84 -32.00 9.02
C PHE A 248 34.64 -33.46 9.44
N ALA A 249 33.42 -33.99 9.40
CA ALA A 249 33.14 -35.38 9.71
C ALA A 249 33.78 -36.35 8.71
N ILE A 250 33.84 -35.98 7.43
CA ILE A 250 34.59 -36.71 6.40
C ILE A 250 36.09 -36.68 6.73
N ALA A 251 36.62 -35.49 7.02
CA ALA A 251 38.05 -35.30 7.30
C ALA A 251 38.53 -36.02 8.57
N ALA A 252 37.72 -36.05 9.62
CA ALA A 252 38.08 -36.62 10.92
C ALA A 252 37.97 -38.16 11.00
N GLN A 253 37.51 -38.83 9.93
CA GLN A 253 37.19 -40.28 9.89
C GLN A 253 36.22 -40.80 10.98
N LYS A 254 35.68 -39.95 11.87
CA LYS A 254 34.68 -40.31 12.89
C LYS A 254 33.27 -40.32 12.30
N ARG A 255 32.99 -41.38 11.53
CA ARG A 255 31.87 -41.47 10.58
C ARG A 255 30.46 -41.64 11.16
N SER A 256 30.26 -42.04 12.41
CA SER A 256 28.90 -42.40 12.88
C SER A 256 28.13 -41.23 13.52
N PHE A 257 28.71 -40.56 14.50
CA PHE A 257 27.98 -39.55 15.28
C PHE A 257 27.79 -38.22 14.55
N LEU A 258 28.88 -37.61 14.05
CA LEU A 258 28.83 -36.30 13.39
C LEU A 258 27.95 -36.30 12.12
N TRP A 259 27.83 -37.47 11.47
CA TRP A 259 26.98 -37.65 10.30
C TRP A 259 25.49 -37.71 10.65
N SER A 260 25.13 -38.37 11.74
CA SER A 260 23.74 -38.36 12.21
C SER A 260 23.28 -36.94 12.54
N VAL A 261 24.16 -36.13 13.15
CA VAL A 261 23.90 -34.72 13.44
C VAL A 261 23.73 -33.90 12.15
N ALA A 262 24.60 -34.10 11.16
CA ALA A 262 24.50 -33.41 9.88
C ALA A 262 23.22 -33.76 9.10
N ALA A 263 22.84 -35.04 9.06
CA ALA A 263 21.61 -35.48 8.39
C ALA A 263 20.34 -34.93 9.06
N VAL A 264 20.29 -34.95 10.40
CA VAL A 264 19.19 -34.37 11.17
C VAL A 264 19.11 -32.85 10.96
N ALA A 265 20.25 -32.16 10.96
CA ALA A 265 20.30 -30.72 10.69
C ALA A 265 19.80 -30.38 9.27
N GLY A 266 20.19 -31.17 8.26
CA GLY A 266 19.73 -30.99 6.89
C GLY A 266 18.22 -31.19 6.73
N LEU A 267 17.67 -32.26 7.32
CA LEU A 267 16.22 -32.51 7.31
C LEU A 267 15.45 -31.39 8.03
N ALA A 268 15.95 -30.95 9.19
CA ALA A 268 15.38 -29.85 9.95
C ALA A 268 15.36 -28.55 9.14
N ALA A 269 16.43 -28.25 8.39
CA ALA A 269 16.49 -27.08 7.51
C ALA A 269 15.44 -27.12 6.39
N ILE A 270 15.21 -28.29 5.77
CA ILE A 270 14.17 -28.46 4.74
C ILE A 270 12.78 -28.25 5.34
N ILE A 271 12.48 -28.91 6.46
CA ILE A 271 11.18 -28.78 7.16
C ILE A 271 10.95 -27.33 7.56
N PHE A 272 11.97 -26.66 8.08
CA PHE A 272 11.91 -25.26 8.45
C PHE A 272 11.64 -24.36 7.23
N ALA A 273 12.32 -24.59 6.11
CA ALA A 273 12.09 -23.83 4.88
C ALA A 273 10.65 -23.98 4.36
N ILE A 274 10.11 -25.21 4.37
CA ILE A 274 8.71 -25.48 3.98
C ILE A 274 7.75 -24.77 4.93
N TYR A 275 7.99 -24.85 6.24
CA TYR A 275 7.18 -24.15 7.25
C TYR A 275 7.18 -22.63 7.01
N VAL A 276 8.35 -22.03 6.80
CA VAL A 276 8.49 -20.60 6.51
C VAL A 276 7.72 -20.23 5.23
N TYR A 277 7.81 -21.05 4.19
CA TYR A 277 7.12 -20.79 2.92
C TYR A 277 5.59 -20.82 3.05
N LEU A 278 5.04 -21.75 3.84
CA LEU A 278 3.60 -21.98 3.95
C LEU A 278 2.90 -21.14 5.02
N ARG A 279 3.59 -20.80 6.12
CA ARG A 279 2.96 -20.19 7.31
C ARG A 279 3.34 -18.73 7.56
N VAL A 280 4.36 -18.21 6.89
CA VAL A 280 4.91 -16.85 7.13
C VAL A 280 4.74 -16.02 5.86
#